data_AF-A0A255Y752-F1
#
_entry.id   AF-A0A255Y752-F1
#
_cell.length_a   1.000
_cell.length_b   1.000
_cell.length_c   1.000
_cell.angle_alpha   90.00
_cell.angle_beta   90.00
_cell.angle_gamma   90.00
#
_symmetry.space_group_name_H-M   'P 1'
#
loop_
_entity.id
_entity.type
_entity.pdbx_description
1 polymer ?
#
loop_
_entity_poly.entity_id
_entity_poly.type
_entity_poly.pdbx_seq_one_letter_code
_entity_poly.pdbx_strand_id
1 'polypeptide(L)'
;MRVNMAIIRYALLALMGFAFLLLAVSNWTFVPFTLPNGGVARAPLPLLLAGAFLAGMIPTWLWMAFVRPLVEGRRLRPNTARTERAEVAPPLAQTGI
;
A
#
# COMPACT_ATOMS: atom_id res chain seq x y z
N MET A 1 -22.81 -22.06 14.57
CA MET A 1 -22.35 -21.45 13.30
C MET A 1 -21.10 -20.62 13.62
N ARG A 2 -19.88 -21.05 13.25
CA ARG A 2 -18.67 -20.23 13.49
C ARG A 2 -18.62 -19.17 12.40
N VAL A 3 -18.88 -17.92 12.77
CA VAL A 3 -18.70 -16.80 11.85
C VAL A 3 -17.21 -16.61 11.67
N ASN A 4 -16.74 -16.74 10.43
CA ASN A 4 -15.33 -16.64 10.11
C ASN A 4 -14.86 -15.19 10.26
N MET A 5 -13.71 -14.93 10.90
CA MET A 5 -13.21 -13.57 11.14
C MET A 5 -13.08 -12.76 9.82
N ALA A 6 -12.74 -13.44 8.72
CA ALA A 6 -12.71 -12.85 7.39
C ALA A 6 -14.08 -12.33 6.93
N ILE A 7 -15.16 -13.07 7.20
CA ILE A 7 -16.52 -12.68 6.82
C ILE A 7 -16.95 -11.44 7.59
N ILE A 8 -16.68 -11.39 8.90
CA ILE A 8 -16.97 -10.21 9.73
C ILE A 8 -16.21 -9.00 9.20
N ARG A 9 -14.92 -9.16 8.89
CA ARG A 9 -14.10 -8.09 8.32
C ARG A 9 -14.69 -7.55 7.03
N TYR A 10 -15.06 -8.42 6.08
CA TYR A 10 -15.63 -7.98 4.81
C TYR A 10 -17.03 -7.39 4.97
N ALA A 11 -17.84 -7.91 5.88
CA ALA A 11 -19.14 -7.34 6.21
C ALA A 11 -18.99 -5.94 6.81
N LEU A 12 -18.02 -5.73 7.71
CA LEU A 12 -17.74 -4.43 8.31
C LEU A 12 -17.24 -3.42 7.25
N LEU A 13 -16.34 -3.85 6.37
CA LEU A 13 -15.85 -3.03 5.25
C LEU A 13 -16.98 -2.66 4.29
N ALA A 14 -17.85 -3.61 3.95
CA ALA A 14 -19.00 -3.36 3.08
C ALA A 14 -20.00 -2.40 3.74
N LEU A 15 -20.29 -2.58 5.03
CA LEU A 15 -21.16 -1.68 5.79
C LEU A 15 -20.59 -0.27 5.85
N MET A 16 -19.29 -0.13 6.10
CA MET A 16 -18.63 1.17 6.16
C MET A 16 -18.62 1.86 4.79
N GLY A 17 -18.36 1.11 3.72
CA GLY A 17 -18.48 1.61 2.34
C GLY A 17 -19.90 2.06 2.00
N PHE A 18 -20.90 1.29 2.42
CA PHE A 18 -22.31 1.63 2.21
C PHE A 18 -22.71 2.89 3.00
N ALA A 19 -22.31 2.99 4.26
CA ALA A 19 -22.56 4.18 5.09
C ALA A 19 -21.92 5.44 4.49
N PHE A 20 -20.68 5.32 3.98
CA PHE A 20 -20.01 6.41 3.26
C PHE A 20 -20.79 6.82 2.00
N LEU A 21 -21.30 5.85 1.25
CA LEU A 21 -22.08 6.10 0.03
C LEU A 21 -23.42 6.80 0.34
N LEU A 22 -24.11 6.38 1.40
CA LEU A 22 -25.31 7.06 1.89
C LEU A 22 -25.00 8.48 2.33
N LEU A 23 -23.92 8.69 3.08
CA LEU A 23 -23.48 10.01 3.51
C LEU A 23 -23.16 10.90 2.31
N ALA A 24 -22.47 10.36 1.29
CA ALA A 24 -22.15 11.05 0.05
C ALA A 24 -23.40 11.49 -0.71
N VAL A 25 -24.38 10.59 -0.90
CA VAL A 25 -25.64 10.92 -1.59
C VAL A 25 -26.44 11.95 -0.78
N SER A 26 -26.50 11.79 0.55
CA SER A 26 -27.19 12.74 1.42
C SER A 26 -26.52 14.12 1.50
N ASN A 27 -25.20 14.19 1.27
CA ASN A 27 -24.41 15.43 1.32
C ASN A 27 -23.93 15.82 -0.08
N TRP A 28 -24.79 15.67 -1.09
CA TRP A 28 -24.50 16.08 -2.46
C TRP A 28 -24.55 17.61 -2.61
N THR A 29 -23.59 18.29 -1.97
CA THR A 29 -23.49 19.75 -1.94
C THR A 29 -22.43 20.21 -2.93
N PHE A 30 -22.78 21.18 -3.77
CA PHE A 30 -21.84 21.79 -4.70
C PHE A 30 -21.06 22.89 -3.98
N VAL A 31 -19.74 22.73 -3.92
CA VAL A 31 -18.83 23.70 -3.32
C VAL A 31 -17.93 24.32 -4.38
N PRO A 32 -17.57 25.62 -4.24
CA PRO A 32 -16.57 26.22 -5.10
C PRO A 32 -15.21 25.56 -4.84
N PHE A 33 -14.57 25.11 -5.91
CA PHE A 33 -13.26 24.47 -5.89
C PHE A 33 -12.33 25.20 -6.86
N THR A 34 -11.18 25.64 -6.36
CA THR A 34 -10.17 26.33 -7.16
C THR A 34 -9.29 25.32 -7.88
N LEU A 35 -9.33 25.35 -9.21
CA LEU A 35 -8.47 24.55 -10.05
C LEU A 35 -7.03 25.10 -10.05
N PRO A 36 -6.04 24.28 -10.42
CA PRO A 36 -4.63 24.70 -10.48
C PRO A 36 -4.36 25.88 -11.42
N ASN A 37 -5.24 26.11 -12.40
CA ASN A 37 -5.16 27.23 -13.35
C ASN A 37 -5.80 28.51 -12.82
N GLY A 38 -6.25 28.55 -11.55
CA GLY A 38 -6.94 29.68 -10.93
C GLY A 38 -8.44 29.78 -11.25
N GLY A 39 -8.98 28.87 -12.06
CA GLY A 39 -10.42 28.81 -12.33
C GLY A 39 -11.22 28.30 -11.13
N VAL A 40 -12.47 28.72 -10.99
CA VAL A 40 -13.38 28.20 -9.96
C VAL A 40 -14.42 27.31 -10.63
N ALA A 41 -14.45 26.03 -10.26
CA ALA A 41 -15.52 25.12 -10.65
C ALA A 41 -16.39 24.76 -9.45
N ARG A 42 -17.64 24.38 -9.72
CA ARG A 42 -18.50 23.78 -8.71
C ARG A 42 -18.40 22.27 -8.81
N ALA A 43 -17.87 21.64 -7.78
CA ALA A 43 -17.78 20.20 -7.69
C ALA A 43 -18.57 19.69 -6.49
N PRO A 44 -19.21 18.51 -6.59
CA PRO A 44 -19.86 17.91 -5.45
C PRO A 44 -18.82 17.53 -4.39
N LEU A 45 -19.04 17.98 -3.15
CA LEU A 45 -18.15 17.74 -2.00
C LEU A 45 -17.77 16.26 -1.81
N PRO A 46 -18.69 15.29 -1.95
CA PRO A 46 -18.34 13.88 -1.83
C PRO A 46 -17.33 13.40 -2.89
N LEU A 47 -17.40 13.93 -4.11
CA LEU A 47 -16.42 13.61 -5.15
C LEU A 47 -15.04 14.16 -4.80
N LEU A 48 -14.99 15.37 -4.25
CA LEU A 48 -13.72 15.98 -3.82
C LEU A 48 -13.09 15.15 -2.70
N LEU A 49 -13.88 14.70 -1.71
CA LEU A 49 -13.40 13.81 -0.65
C LEU A 49 -12.90 12.48 -1.21
N ALA A 50 -13.65 11.86 -2.12
CA ALA A 50 -13.25 10.61 -2.76
C ALA A 50 -11.93 10.79 -3.53
N GLY A 51 -11.80 11.88 -4.28
CA GLY A 51 -10.57 12.23 -5.00
C GLY A 51 -9.39 12.43 -4.06
N ALA A 52 -9.55 13.19 -2.98
CA ALA A 52 -8.51 13.42 -1.98
C ALA A 52 -8.07 12.12 -1.28
N PHE A 53 -9.04 11.27 -0.93
CA PHE A 53 -8.77 9.96 -0.34
C PHE A 53 -7.96 9.07 -1.29
N LEU A 54 -8.38 8.96 -2.55
CA LEU A 54 -7.68 8.17 -3.56
C LEU A 54 -6.28 8.72 -3.84
N ALA A 55 -6.11 10.04 -3.89
CA ALA A 55 -4.82 10.69 -4.09
C ALA A 55 -3.82 10.37 -2.97
N GLY A 56 -4.27 10.19 -1.73
CA GLY A 56 -3.43 9.71 -0.63
C GLY A 56 -3.22 8.18 -0.65
N MET A 57 -4.29 7.42 -0.89
CA MET A 57 -4.26 5.96 -0.80
C MET A 57 -3.45 5.31 -1.92
N ILE A 58 -3.63 5.74 -3.18
CA ILE A 58 -3.02 5.09 -4.35
C ILE A 58 -1.48 5.10 -4.27
N PRO A 59 -0.81 6.22 -3.98
CA PRO A 59 0.65 6.24 -3.87
C PRO A 59 1.16 5.31 -2.75
N THR A 60 0.52 5.32 -1.58
CA THR A 60 0.90 4.46 -0.46
C THR A 60 0.72 2.99 -0.81
N TRP A 61 -0.39 2.63 -1.45
CA TRP A 61 -0.66 1.26 -1.87
C TRP A 61 0.31 0.79 -2.95
N LEU A 62 0.60 1.64 -3.93
CA LEU A 62 1.57 1.37 -4.99
C LEU A 62 2.98 1.15 -4.41
N TRP A 63 3.39 1.99 -3.44
CA TRP A 63 4.64 1.81 -2.72
C TRP A 63 4.69 0.47 -1.98
N MET A 64 3.64 0.14 -1.24
CA MET A 64 3.61 -1.07 -0.41
C MET A 64 3.52 -2.36 -1.23
N ALA A 65 2.76 -2.35 -2.32
CA ALA A 65 2.54 -3.52 -3.17
C ALA A 65 3.70 -3.78 -4.14
N PHE A 66 4.31 -2.73 -4.71
CA PHE A 66 5.31 -2.89 -5.77
C PHE A 66 6.71 -2.45 -5.35
N VAL A 67 6.85 -1.27 -4.75
CA VAL A 67 8.18 -0.69 -4.52
C VAL A 67 8.89 -1.33 -3.33
N ARG A 68 8.19 -1.54 -2.22
CA ARG A 68 8.73 -2.17 -1.02
C ARG A 68 9.35 -3.56 -1.27
N PRO A 69 8.68 -4.52 -1.95
CA PRO A 69 9.28 -5.83 -2.23
C PRO A 69 10.50 -5.76 -3.16
N LEU A 70 10.53 -4.81 -4.11
CA LEU A 70 11.68 -4.59 -5.01
C LEU A 70 12.91 -4.04 -4.27
N VAL A 71 12.70 -3.23 -3.23
CA VAL A 71 13.76 -2.69 -2.38
C VAL A 71 14.29 -3.75 -1.40
N GLU A 72 13.40 -4.53 -0.80
CA GLU A 72 13.77 -5.62 0.13
C GLU A 72 14.50 -6.76 -0.59
N GLY A 73 14.03 -7.14 -1.79
CA GLY A 73 14.71 -8.14 -2.62
C GLY A 73 16.12 -7.73 -3.06
N ARG A 74 16.39 -6.43 -3.17
CA ARG A 74 17.75 -5.90 -3.40
C ARG A 74 18.61 -5.92 -2.14
N ARG A 75 18.03 -5.77 -0.95
CA ARG A 75 18.76 -5.80 0.34
C ARG A 75 19.20 -7.21 0.74
N LEU A 76 18.51 -8.26 0.30
CA LEU A 76 18.86 -9.66 0.59
C LEU A 76 19.96 -10.22 -0.32
N ARG A 77 20.25 -9.57 -1.46
CA ARG A 77 21.22 -10.05 -2.47
C ARG A 77 22.72 -9.82 -2.20
N PRO A 78 23.21 -9.00 -1.23
CA PRO A 78 24.65 -8.83 -1.02
C PRO A 78 25.30 -9.87 -0.09
N ASN A 79 24.54 -10.65 0.69
CA ASN A 79 25.14 -11.54 1.71
C ASN A 79 25.38 -12.98 1.26
N THR A 80 24.66 -13.49 0.25
CA THR A 80 24.83 -14.87 -0.23
C THR A 80 26.16 -15.06 -0.95
N ALA A 81 26.64 -14.05 -1.68
CA ALA A 81 27.92 -14.10 -2.37
C ALA A 81 29.14 -14.06 -1.41
N ARG A 82 28.96 -13.61 -0.17
CA ARG A 82 30.04 -13.56 0.83
C ARG A 82 30.19 -14.87 1.60
N THR A 83 29.08 -15.59 1.82
CA THR A 83 29.09 -16.90 2.46
C THR A 83 29.70 -17.96 1.54
N GLU A 84 29.36 -17.92 0.25
CA GLU A 84 29.89 -18.88 -0.73
C GLU A 84 31.42 -18.74 -0.92
N ARG A 85 31.99 -17.54 -0.79
CA ARG A 85 33.45 -17.33 -0.86
C ARG A 85 34.21 -17.73 0.40
N ALA A 86 33.55 -17.80 1.55
CA ALA A 86 34.18 -18.23 2.80
C ALA A 86 34.27 -19.76 2.90
N GLU A 87 33.39 -20.50 2.21
CA GLU A 87 33.39 -21.96 2.17
C GLU A 87 34.54 -22.53 1.31
N VAL A 88 35.04 -21.78 0.33
CA VAL A 88 36.13 -22.21 -0.59
C VAL A 88 37.50 -21.77 -0.05
N ALA A 89 37.73 -21.91 1.25
CA ALA A 89 39.10 -21.95 1.78
C ALA A 89 39.45 -23.44 1.98
N PRO A 90 40.33 -24.04 1.17
CA PRO A 90 40.69 -25.44 1.37
C PRO A 90 41.35 -25.61 2.75
N PRO A 91 41.02 -26.68 3.50
CA PRO A 91 41.69 -26.94 4.76
C PRO A 91 43.17 -27.18 4.46
N LEU A 92 44.04 -26.35 5.03
CA LEU A 92 45.48 -26.62 5.09
C LEU A 92 45.64 -28.00 5.69
N ALA A 93 46.14 -28.94 4.88
CA ALA A 93 46.47 -30.29 5.31
C ALA A 93 47.46 -30.19 6.48
N GLN A 94 46.94 -30.31 7.70
CA GLN A 94 47.74 -30.76 8.83
C GLN A 94 48.15 -32.20 8.52
N THR A 95 49.38 -32.38 8.08
CA THR A 95 50.06 -33.66 8.21
C THR A 95 51.41 -33.36 8.82
N GLY A 96 51.42 -33.35 10.15
CA GLY A 96 52.65 -33.55 10.90
C GLY A 96 52.97 -35.04 10.87
N ILE A 97 54.22 -35.36 10.50
CA ILE A 97 55.14 -36.22 11.25
C ILE A 97 56.52 -35.60 11.08
#